data_AF-A0A7V5C6V9-F1
#
_entry.id   AF-A0A7V5C6V9-F1
#
_cell.length_a   1.000
_cell.length_b   1.000
_cell.length_c   1.000
_cell.angle_alpha   90.00
_cell.angle_beta   90.00
_cell.angle_gamma   90.00
#
_symmetry.space_group_name_H-M   'P 1'
#
loop_
_entity.id
_entity.type
_entity.pdbx_description
1 polymer ?
#
loop_
_entity_poly.entity_id
_entity_poly.type
_entity_poly.pdbx_seq_one_letter_code
_entity_poly.pdbx_strand_id
1 'polypeptide(L)'
;VGINILVSGGNLLRESIAGLMDASEPDLLEDISTLLAEHRKDIWTDVHQLRAWRSGNLIHIDFHLILPREFSLEQAHCEGKEIEYLINAHFQGNTSVLIHLDPCTEPDCPLCSLDRCKRRSQDLKKLIYWTRETLILQGSAGERFRNGNSLKNRH
;
A
#
# COMPACT_ATOMS: atom_id res chain seq x y z
N VAL A 1 -3.91 -38.44 -26.28
CA VAL A 1 -2.73 -37.55 -26.44
C VAL A 1 -3.14 -36.07 -26.49
N GLY A 2 -4.11 -35.66 -27.33
CA GLY A 2 -4.54 -34.24 -27.42
C GLY A 2 -5.11 -33.62 -26.13
N ILE A 3 -5.80 -34.40 -25.29
CA ILE A 3 -6.34 -33.91 -24.00
C ILE A 3 -5.21 -33.50 -23.04
N ASN A 4 -4.11 -34.24 -22.98
CA ASN A 4 -2.97 -33.88 -22.14
C ASN A 4 -2.31 -32.57 -22.62
N ILE A 5 -2.27 -32.31 -23.93
CA ILE A 5 -1.73 -31.06 -24.47
C ILE A 5 -2.62 -29.88 -24.12
N LEU A 6 -3.95 -30.03 -24.17
CA LEU A 6 -4.89 -28.98 -23.78
C LEU A 6 -4.84 -28.68 -22.28
N VAL A 7 -4.71 -29.71 -21.43
CA VAL A 7 -4.58 -29.54 -19.98
C VAL A 7 -3.24 -28.89 -19.64
N SER A 8 -2.14 -29.35 -20.21
CA SER A 8 -0.81 -28.75 -19.97
C SER A 8 -0.71 -27.33 -20.53
N GLY A 9 -1.25 -27.08 -21.72
CA GLY A 9 -1.30 -25.74 -22.31
C GLY A 9 -2.18 -24.78 -21.51
N GLY A 10 -3.34 -25.24 -21.02
CA GLY A 10 -4.19 -24.48 -20.12
C GLY A 10 -3.53 -24.17 -18.78
N ASN A 11 -2.79 -25.13 -18.20
CA ASN A 11 -2.04 -24.92 -16.97
C ASN A 11 -0.89 -23.91 -17.14
N LEU A 12 -0.14 -24.00 -18.24
CA LEU A 12 0.95 -23.06 -18.56
C LEU A 12 0.42 -21.64 -18.78
N LEU A 13 -0.69 -21.47 -19.49
CA LEU A 13 -1.32 -20.16 -19.67
C LEU A 13 -1.84 -19.61 -18.34
N ARG A 14 -2.44 -20.46 -17.50
CA ARG A 14 -2.92 -20.06 -16.17
C ARG A 14 -1.77 -19.65 -15.25
N GLU A 15 -0.66 -20.38 -15.24
CA GLU A 15 0.56 -20.01 -14.49
C GLU A 15 1.20 -18.73 -15.02
N SER A 16 1.24 -18.54 -16.34
CA SER A 16 1.77 -17.32 -16.95
C SER A 16 0.91 -16.09 -16.64
N ILE A 17 -0.42 -16.24 -16.60
CA ILE A 17 -1.36 -15.18 -16.23
C ILE A 17 -1.31 -14.91 -14.71
N ALA A 18 -1.23 -15.96 -13.89
CA ALA A 18 -1.11 -15.84 -12.44
C ALA A 18 0.22 -15.17 -12.03
N GLY A 19 1.33 -15.50 -12.72
CA GLY A 19 2.63 -14.86 -12.52
C GLY A 19 2.68 -13.39 -12.95
N LEU A 20 1.76 -12.94 -13.82
CA LEU A 20 1.64 -11.53 -14.19
C LEU A 20 0.73 -10.73 -13.25
N MET A 21 -0.25 -11.38 -12.60
CA MET A 21 -1.31 -10.70 -11.84
C MET A 21 -1.10 -10.71 -10.32
N ASP A 22 -0.28 -11.61 -9.76
CA ASP A 22 -0.18 -11.82 -8.31
C ASP A 22 1.26 -12.09 -7.81
N ALA A 23 2.26 -11.53 -8.48
CA ALA A 23 3.68 -11.76 -8.16
C ALA A 23 4.12 -11.15 -6.81
N SER A 24 3.21 -10.83 -5.90
CA SER A 24 3.61 -10.23 -4.62
C SER A 24 4.30 -11.25 -3.73
N GLU A 25 5.58 -11.05 -3.46
CA GLU A 25 6.38 -11.94 -2.63
C GLU A 25 6.07 -11.68 -1.14
N PRO A 26 5.58 -12.69 -0.39
CA PRO A 26 5.20 -12.55 1.01
C PRO A 26 6.27 -11.91 1.91
N ASP A 27 7.53 -12.31 1.73
CA ASP A 27 8.64 -11.85 2.57
C ASP A 27 9.00 -10.39 2.26
N LEU A 28 8.91 -9.96 0.99
CA LEU A 28 9.08 -8.55 0.63
C LEU A 28 7.96 -7.70 1.21
N LEU A 29 6.72 -8.17 1.12
CA LEU A 29 5.57 -7.46 1.68
C LEU A 29 5.71 -7.28 3.19
N GLU A 30 6.18 -8.29 3.91
CA GLU A 30 6.39 -8.23 5.36
C GLU A 30 7.49 -7.23 5.73
N ASP A 31 8.62 -7.29 5.03
CA ASP A 31 9.78 -6.40 5.24
C ASP A 31 9.40 -4.93 4.96
N ILE A 32 8.77 -4.66 3.81
CA ILE A 32 8.30 -3.32 3.43
C ILE A 32 7.23 -2.82 4.42
N SER A 33 6.28 -3.67 4.82
CA SER A 33 5.23 -3.26 5.77
C SER A 33 5.81 -2.90 7.13
N THR A 34 6.82 -3.65 7.60
CA THR A 34 7.53 -3.36 8.84
C THR A 34 8.29 -2.05 8.74
N LEU A 35 9.07 -1.85 7.67
CA LEU A 35 9.81 -0.62 7.40
C LEU A 35 8.89 0.62 7.40
N LEU A 36 7.77 0.53 6.66
CA LEU A 36 6.78 1.60 6.57
C LEU A 36 6.11 1.88 7.92
N ALA A 37 5.79 0.85 8.70
CA ALA A 37 5.18 0.99 10.01
C ALA A 37 6.12 1.66 11.02
N GLU A 38 7.41 1.29 11.03
CA GLU A 38 8.44 1.84 11.92
C GLU A 38 8.74 3.32 11.66
N HIS A 39 8.70 3.73 10.39
CA HIS A 39 9.00 5.11 9.97
C HIS A 39 7.76 5.96 9.72
N ARG A 40 6.57 5.43 10.05
CA ARG A 40 5.31 6.10 9.74
C ARG A 40 5.26 7.48 10.41
N LYS A 41 5.06 8.52 9.60
CA LYS A 41 4.67 9.84 10.09
C LYS A 41 3.18 9.90 10.36
N ASP A 42 2.78 10.70 11.36
CA ASP A 42 1.37 10.93 11.68
C ASP A 42 0.56 11.36 10.45
N ILE A 43 1.11 12.24 9.62
CA ILE A 43 0.46 12.78 8.42
C ILE A 43 0.22 11.73 7.32
N TRP A 44 0.91 10.59 7.34
CA TRP A 44 0.63 9.46 6.45
C TRP A 44 -0.62 8.73 6.95
N THR A 45 -1.76 9.08 6.34
CA THR A 45 -3.09 8.70 6.83
C THR A 45 -3.34 7.19 6.67
N ASP A 46 -3.00 6.64 5.50
CA ASP A 46 -3.10 5.21 5.23
C ASP A 46 -2.17 4.81 4.07
N VAL A 47 -1.82 3.53 4.02
CA VAL A 47 -1.23 2.88 2.85
C VAL A 47 -2.08 1.66 2.50
N HIS A 48 -2.32 1.47 1.20
CA HIS A 48 -3.12 0.35 0.70
C HIS A 48 -2.66 -0.10 -0.68
N GLN A 49 -3.14 -1.28 -1.10
CA GLN A 49 -2.77 -1.93 -2.36
C GLN A 49 -1.26 -2.14 -2.53
N LEU A 50 -0.54 -2.42 -1.42
CA LEU A 50 0.89 -2.73 -1.47
C LEU A 50 1.16 -4.01 -2.24
N ARG A 51 2.02 -3.91 -3.26
CA ARG A 51 2.53 -5.01 -4.07
C ARG A 51 4.04 -4.89 -4.16
N ALA A 52 4.73 -6.04 -4.13
CA ALA A 52 6.18 -6.06 -4.24
C ALA A 52 6.69 -7.38 -4.86
N TRP A 53 7.57 -7.29 -5.85
CA TRP A 53 8.12 -8.46 -6.56
C TRP A 53 9.51 -8.21 -7.12
N ARG A 54 10.28 -9.26 -7.37
CA ARG A 54 11.62 -9.18 -7.99
C ARG A 54 11.56 -9.43 -9.50
N SER A 55 12.35 -8.64 -10.24
CA SER A 55 12.67 -8.86 -11.65
C SER A 55 14.19 -8.80 -11.82
N GLY A 56 14.83 -9.98 -11.89
CA GLY A 56 16.28 -10.09 -11.75
C GLY A 56 16.74 -9.59 -10.37
N ASN A 57 17.62 -8.59 -10.34
CA ASN A 57 18.12 -7.99 -9.10
C ASN A 57 17.29 -6.78 -8.64
N LEU A 58 16.30 -6.34 -9.43
CA LEU A 58 15.49 -5.16 -9.16
C LEU A 58 14.22 -5.56 -8.39
N ILE A 59 13.93 -4.88 -7.28
CA ILE A 59 12.70 -5.03 -6.52
C ILE A 59 11.71 -3.95 -6.98
N HIS A 60 10.57 -4.36 -7.53
CA HIS A 60 9.48 -3.46 -7.87
C HIS A 60 8.51 -3.36 -6.69
N ILE A 61 8.11 -2.14 -6.35
CA ILE A 61 7.22 -1.85 -5.22
C ILE A 61 6.21 -0.82 -5.69
N ASP A 62 4.92 -1.10 -5.51
CA ASP A 62 3.89 -0.10 -5.71
C ASP A 62 2.79 -0.17 -4.66
N PHE A 63 2.24 0.99 -4.33
CA PHE A 63 1.14 1.17 -3.37
C PHE A 63 0.55 2.55 -3.54
N HIS A 64 -0.58 2.82 -2.87
CA HIS A 64 -1.03 4.20 -2.69
C HIS A 64 -0.84 4.67 -1.26
N LEU A 65 -0.57 5.96 -1.13
CA LEU A 65 -0.41 6.69 0.12
C LEU A 65 -1.49 7.75 0.23
N ILE A 66 -2.27 7.70 1.31
CA ILE A 66 -3.27 8.73 1.62
C ILE A 66 -2.64 9.84 2.46
N LEU A 67 -2.76 11.07 1.99
CA LEU A 67 -2.20 12.27 2.62
C LEU A 67 -3.29 13.31 2.93
N PRO A 68 -3.02 14.29 3.81
CA PRO A 68 -3.99 15.32 4.12
C PRO A 68 -4.40 16.11 2.88
N ARG A 69 -5.71 16.21 2.61
CA ARG A 69 -6.25 16.91 1.43
C ARG A 69 -5.99 18.42 1.39
N GLU A 70 -5.37 18.97 2.43
CA GLU A 70 -4.90 20.36 2.46
C GLU A 70 -3.50 20.54 1.91
N PHE A 71 -2.75 19.45 1.77
CA PHE A 71 -1.42 19.51 1.21
C PHE A 71 -1.50 20.01 -0.24
N SER A 72 -0.60 20.92 -0.58
CA SER A 72 -0.33 21.24 -1.97
C SER A 72 0.22 19.99 -2.68
N LEU A 73 0.15 19.98 -4.01
CA LEU A 73 0.77 18.92 -4.80
C LEU A 73 2.27 18.77 -4.47
N GLU A 74 2.97 19.87 -4.23
CA GLU A 74 4.38 19.88 -3.86
C GLU A 74 4.60 19.21 -2.50
N GLN A 75 3.82 19.57 -1.47
CA GLN A 75 3.90 18.94 -0.16
C GLN A 75 3.64 17.43 -0.24
N ALA A 76 2.61 17.03 -0.98
CA ALA A 76 2.30 15.62 -1.18
C ALA A 76 3.43 14.88 -1.91
N HIS A 77 4.01 15.50 -2.94
CA HIS A 77 5.14 14.95 -3.67
C HIS A 77 6.39 14.79 -2.79
N CYS A 78 6.68 15.76 -1.91
CA CYS A 78 7.79 15.67 -0.96
C CYS A 78 7.64 14.47 -0.02
N GLU A 79 6.44 14.23 0.52
CA GLU A 79 6.18 13.07 1.38
C GLU A 79 6.33 11.75 0.60
N GLY A 80 5.82 11.69 -0.64
CA GLY A 80 6.04 10.54 -1.51
C GLY A 80 7.53 10.27 -1.77
N LYS A 81 8.31 11.33 -2.03
CA LYS A 81 9.76 11.24 -2.23
C LYS A 81 10.50 10.76 -0.99
N GLU A 82 10.03 11.11 0.20
CA GLU A 82 10.62 10.64 1.44
C GLU A 82 10.43 9.14 1.64
N ILE A 83 9.24 8.61 1.38
CA ILE A 83 9.00 7.15 1.42
C ILE A 83 9.80 6.43 0.34
N GLU A 84 9.86 6.99 -0.88
CA GLU A 84 10.68 6.44 -1.96
C GLU A 84 12.16 6.36 -1.54
N TYR A 85 12.71 7.42 -0.93
CA TYR A 85 14.07 7.43 -0.41
C TYR A 85 14.29 6.39 0.71
N LEU A 86 13.35 6.29 1.66
CA LEU A 86 13.39 5.32 2.74
C LEU A 86 13.48 3.88 2.20
N ILE A 87 12.59 3.52 1.28
CA ILE A 87 12.56 2.19 0.66
C ILE A 87 13.84 1.94 -0.15
N ASN A 88 14.26 2.92 -0.95
CA ASN A 88 15.49 2.81 -1.74
C ASN A 88 16.73 2.61 -0.85
N ALA A 89 16.81 3.30 0.28
CA ALA A 89 17.92 3.16 1.22
C ALA A 89 17.94 1.76 1.86
N HIS A 90 16.77 1.25 2.28
CA HIS A 90 16.64 -0.08 2.89
C HIS A 90 17.11 -1.21 1.97
N PHE A 91 16.77 -1.12 0.67
CA PHE A 91 17.15 -2.11 -0.34
C PHE A 91 18.41 -1.75 -1.15
N GLN A 92 19.28 -0.87 -0.62
CA GLN A 92 20.58 -0.52 -1.21
C GLN A 92 20.50 -0.02 -2.66
N GLY A 93 19.42 0.68 -3.01
CA GLY A 93 19.21 1.27 -4.34
C GLY A 93 18.73 0.30 -5.42
N ASN A 94 18.48 -0.97 -5.10
CA ASN A 94 18.01 -1.98 -6.05
C ASN A 94 16.47 -2.03 -6.14
N THR A 95 15.83 -0.87 -6.20
CA THR A 95 14.38 -0.74 -6.13
C THR A 95 13.80 0.17 -7.22
N SER A 96 12.60 -0.14 -7.65
CA SER A 96 11.75 0.70 -8.49
C SER A 96 10.43 0.90 -7.75
N VAL A 97 10.24 2.09 -7.19
CA VAL A 97 9.10 2.42 -6.33
C VAL A 97 8.13 3.32 -7.10
N LEU A 98 6.86 2.93 -7.13
CA LEU A 98 5.76 3.74 -7.66
C LEU A 98 4.74 4.01 -6.56
N ILE A 99 4.57 5.28 -6.19
CA ILE A 99 3.62 5.68 -5.15
C ILE A 99 2.52 6.51 -5.78
N HIS A 100 1.29 6.02 -5.73
CA HIS A 100 0.11 6.82 -6.03
C HIS A 100 -0.26 7.66 -4.80
N LEU A 101 -0.53 8.95 -4.98
CA LEU A 101 -0.84 9.86 -3.86
C LEU A 101 -2.32 10.21 -3.88
N ASP A 102 -3.03 9.81 -2.83
CA ASP A 102 -4.46 10.02 -2.67
C ASP A 102 -4.74 11.07 -1.58
N PRO A 103 -5.71 11.98 -1.77
CA PRO A 103 -6.12 12.90 -0.72
C PRO A 103 -7.06 12.23 0.29
N CYS A 104 -6.98 12.61 1.57
CA CYS A 104 -7.88 12.12 2.60
C CYS A 104 -9.31 12.68 2.41
N THR A 105 -10.12 12.04 1.58
CA THR A 105 -11.54 12.37 1.39
C THR A 105 -12.41 11.44 2.21
N GLU A 106 -13.74 11.60 2.19
CA GLU A 106 -14.60 10.60 2.84
C GLU A 106 -14.54 9.29 2.05
N PRO A 107 -14.38 8.12 2.70
CA PRO A 107 -14.54 7.86 4.14
C PRO A 107 -13.25 7.94 5.01
N ASP A 108 -12.12 8.42 4.49
CA ASP A 108 -10.81 8.48 5.16
C ASP A 108 -10.56 9.73 6.03
N CYS A 109 -11.37 10.78 5.88
CA CYS A 109 -11.21 12.01 6.67
C CYS A 109 -11.12 11.76 8.20
N PRO A 110 -11.89 10.85 8.82
CA PRO A 110 -11.79 10.55 10.25
C PRO A 110 -10.47 9.88 10.69
N LEU A 111 -9.58 9.54 9.76
CA LEU A 111 -8.27 8.94 10.01
C LEU A 111 -7.13 9.95 9.84
N CYS A 112 -7.43 11.12 9.26
CA CYS A 112 -6.45 12.18 9.02
C CYS A 112 -6.08 12.90 10.32
N SER A 113 -4.81 12.74 10.70
CA SER A 113 -4.20 13.30 11.92
C SER A 113 -3.76 14.76 11.80
N LEU A 114 -3.88 15.39 10.62
CA LEU A 114 -3.41 16.76 10.39
C LEU A 114 -4.00 17.73 11.44
N ASP A 115 -3.13 18.35 12.24
CA ASP A 115 -3.60 19.32 13.24
C ASP A 115 -4.30 20.50 12.56
N ARG A 116 -5.41 20.96 13.16
CA ARG A 116 -6.19 22.12 12.69
C ARG A 116 -6.52 22.12 11.18
N CYS A 117 -6.84 20.96 10.61
CA CYS A 117 -7.36 20.84 9.25
C CYS A 117 -8.64 21.66 9.07
N LYS A 118 -8.56 22.74 8.28
CA LYS A 118 -9.67 23.64 7.89
C LYS A 118 -10.72 22.94 7.05
N ARG A 119 -10.34 21.84 6.38
CA ARG A 119 -11.20 21.02 5.55
C ARG A 119 -11.65 19.76 6.28
N ARG A 120 -11.58 19.66 7.60
CA ARG A 120 -12.06 18.48 8.34
C ARG A 120 -13.58 18.35 8.23
N SER A 121 -14.07 17.19 7.76
CA SER A 121 -15.51 16.88 7.72
C SER A 121 -15.98 16.08 8.94
N GLN A 122 -15.08 15.33 9.59
CA GLN A 122 -15.35 14.54 10.78
C GLN A 122 -14.15 14.57 11.73
N ASP A 123 -14.42 14.48 13.03
CA ASP A 123 -13.37 14.39 14.05
C ASP A 123 -12.49 13.13 13.86
N LEU A 124 -11.24 13.23 14.30
CA LEU A 124 -10.31 12.11 14.28
C LEU A 124 -10.85 10.99 15.18
N LYS A 125 -11.09 9.80 14.61
CA LYS A 125 -11.73 8.67 15.30
C LYS A 125 -10.75 7.57 15.69
N LYS A 126 -9.75 7.27 14.87
CA LYS A 126 -8.86 6.12 15.12
C LYS A 126 -7.54 6.20 14.35
N LEU A 127 -6.50 5.65 14.95
CA LEU A 127 -5.27 5.28 14.28
C LEU A 127 -5.34 3.82 13.83
N ILE A 128 -4.71 3.52 12.70
CA ILE A 128 -4.67 2.18 12.11
C ILE A 128 -3.28 1.64 12.24
N TYR A 129 -3.15 0.40 12.67
CA TYR A 129 -1.85 -0.25 12.70
C TYR A 129 -1.48 -0.73 11.29
N TRP A 130 -0.29 -0.35 10.85
CA TRP A 130 0.26 -0.83 9.59
C TRP A 130 0.88 -2.20 9.82
N THR A 131 0.28 -3.19 9.16
CA THR A 131 0.69 -4.60 9.10
C THR A 131 0.59 -5.04 7.65
N ARG A 132 1.29 -6.10 7.27
CA ARG A 132 1.19 -6.64 5.92
C ARG A 132 -0.26 -6.88 5.50
N GLU A 133 -1.06 -7.51 6.37
CA GLU A 133 -2.47 -7.81 6.09
C GLU A 133 -3.28 -6.55 5.83
N THR A 134 -2.93 -5.43 6.45
CA THR A 134 -3.62 -4.16 6.22
C THR A 134 -3.16 -3.47 4.95
N LEU A 135 -1.87 -3.50 4.63
CA LEU A 135 -1.32 -2.70 3.54
C LEU A 135 -1.61 -3.30 2.16
N ILE A 136 -1.76 -4.63 2.06
CA ILE A 136 -2.05 -5.30 0.78
C ILE A 136 -3.54 -5.21 0.37
N LEU A 137 -4.41 -4.76 1.27
CA LEU A 137 -5.85 -4.75 1.01
C LEU A 137 -6.22 -3.75 -0.07
N GLN A 138 -7.26 -4.13 -0.82
CA GLN A 138 -7.94 -3.25 -1.74
C GLN A 138 -8.83 -2.27 -0.99
N GLY A 139 -8.85 -1.02 -1.44
CA GLY A 139 -9.64 0.04 -0.83
C GLY A 139 -9.00 0.63 0.41
N SER A 140 -9.30 1.90 0.68
CA SER A 140 -8.70 2.63 1.78
C SER A 140 -9.17 2.14 3.14
N ALA A 141 -8.44 2.46 4.18
CA ALA A 141 -8.85 2.24 5.55
C ALA A 141 -10.29 2.69 5.87
N GLY A 142 -10.67 3.90 5.45
CA GLY A 142 -12.01 4.43 5.66
C GLY A 142 -13.07 3.54 5.02
N GLU A 143 -12.80 3.04 3.80
CA GLU A 143 -13.70 2.12 3.10
C GLU A 143 -13.81 0.78 3.83
N ARG A 144 -12.68 0.26 4.32
CA ARG A 144 -12.62 -0.98 5.10
C ARG A 144 -13.40 -0.88 6.41
N PHE A 145 -13.28 0.24 7.13
CA PHE A 145 -14.06 0.50 8.34
C PHE A 145 -15.56 0.62 8.07
N ARG A 146 -15.93 1.34 7.00
CA ARG A 146 -17.35 1.52 6.64
C ARG A 146 -18.01 0.20 6.27
N ASN A 147 -17.30 -0.69 5.59
CA ASN A 147 -17.84 -1.96 5.09
C ASN A 147 -17.84 -3.09 6.14
N GLY A 148 -17.52 -2.80 7.41
CA GLY A 148 -17.60 -3.79 8.49
C GLY A 148 -16.48 -4.84 8.49
N ASN A 149 -15.45 -4.68 7.64
CA ASN A 149 -14.18 -5.40 7.81
C ASN A 149 -13.45 -4.78 9.00
N SER A 150 -13.95 -5.12 10.20
CA SER A 150 -13.31 -4.79 11.46
C SER A 150 -11.91 -5.40 11.43
N LEU A 151 -10.90 -4.54 11.26
CA LEU A 151 -9.54 -4.80 11.69
C LEU A 151 -9.63 -5.08 13.19
N LYS A 152 -9.88 -6.35 13.54
CA LYS A 152 -9.92 -6.82 14.92
C LYS A 152 -8.57 -6.44 15.52
N ASN A 153 -8.61 -5.48 16.46
CA ASN A 153 -7.56 -5.23 17.42
C ASN A 153 -7.10 -6.60 17.97
N ARG A 154 -5.99 -7.15 17.47
CA ARG A 154 -5.27 -8.19 18.18
C ARG A 154 -4.17 -7.48 18.95
N HIS A 155 -4.44 -7.34 20.24
CA HIS A 155 -3.44 -7.09 21.27
C HIS A 155 -2.42 -8.23 21.31
#